data_AF-A0A371D3Z9-F1
#
_entry.id   AF-A0A371D3Z9-F1
#
_cell.length_a   1.000
_cell.length_b   1.000
_cell.length_c   1.000
_cell.angle_alpha   90.00
_cell.angle_beta   90.00
_cell.angle_gamma   90.00
#
_symmetry.space_group_name_H-M   'P 1'
#
loop_
_entity.id
_entity.type
_entity.pdbx_description
1 polymer ?
#
loop_
_entity_poly.entity_id
_entity_poly.type
_entity_poly.pdbx_seq_one_letter_code
_entity_poly.pdbx_strand_id
1 'polypeptide(L)'
;MPPLPSAVDQEAANIIASLERRQKDLTDFQIPRLRSCTGPLALQQQYAAEVRDDLDVFARQLESLDVAVEDQRTERARRELRQVVDDFQATLTRLRKDMRAAVLASKRAIDAQQTSRREELLRSSVVREKQTLNEKATEDAVMKTTNDVTEALQRTLGLMQGELERSVLSTQLLESSTANLKSTSTTHDVLDSLMTTSKHLITALEKSDWLDRMLIFAGLAFFVLVVLFILKQRLVDRGLRIALWWTRFVPDFSGDDALLAMEKGQGSLSASSIASTVAATVATAAVSVASSVVVTCGTDTPACSDPVSTSTILEALSSVVTESSPDSSTISAGNNAAAETTHSSHDQEESSTSSAGDDAAEETTGAHDEL
;
A
#
# COMPACT_ATOMS: atom_id res chain seq x y z
N MET A 1 -49.66 -10.03 -17.97
CA MET A 1 -48.22 -9.69 -17.96
C MET A 1 -47.89 -9.27 -16.54
N PRO A 2 -46.88 -9.84 -15.87
CA PRO A 2 -46.47 -9.37 -14.56
C PRO A 2 -45.81 -7.98 -14.69
N PRO A 3 -46.16 -7.00 -13.87
CA PRO A 3 -45.45 -5.71 -13.84
C PRO A 3 -44.03 -5.91 -13.30
N LEU A 4 -43.06 -5.20 -13.88
CA LEU A 4 -41.71 -5.10 -13.32
C LEU A 4 -41.73 -4.15 -12.10
N PRO A 5 -40.91 -4.38 -11.06
CA PRO A 5 -40.89 -3.56 -9.86
C PRO A 5 -40.24 -2.19 -10.14
N SER A 6 -41.06 -1.14 -10.24
CA SER A 6 -40.59 0.26 -10.34
C SER A 6 -39.94 0.79 -9.06
N ALA A 7 -39.85 -0.03 -8.01
CA ALA A 7 -39.24 0.34 -6.72
C ALA A 7 -37.74 0.62 -6.84
N VAL A 8 -36.99 -0.18 -7.62
CA VAL A 8 -35.53 -0.02 -7.78
C VAL A 8 -35.19 1.33 -8.42
N ASP A 9 -35.92 1.71 -9.47
CA ASP A 9 -35.75 3.02 -10.13
C ASP A 9 -36.13 4.18 -9.18
N GLN A 10 -37.11 3.98 -8.29
CA GLN A 10 -37.51 4.98 -7.30
C GLN A 10 -36.49 5.11 -6.15
N GLU A 11 -35.87 4.01 -5.71
CA GLU A 11 -34.79 4.00 -4.74
C GLU A 11 -33.54 4.69 -5.29
N ALA A 12 -33.13 4.37 -6.53
CA ALA A 12 -32.04 5.06 -7.22
C ALA A 12 -32.31 6.57 -7.37
N ALA A 13 -33.52 6.97 -7.77
CA ALA A 13 -33.91 8.38 -7.88
C ALA A 13 -33.85 9.12 -6.52
N ASN A 14 -34.26 8.47 -5.42
CA ASN A 14 -34.16 9.03 -4.07
C ASN A 14 -32.70 9.23 -3.65
N ILE A 15 -31.81 8.27 -3.96
CA ILE A 15 -30.37 8.39 -3.67
C ILE A 15 -29.77 9.56 -4.47
N ILE A 16 -30.05 9.67 -5.77
CA ILE A 16 -29.58 10.78 -6.63
C ILE A 16 -30.05 12.14 -6.10
N ALA A 17 -31.33 12.29 -5.74
CA ALA A 17 -31.84 13.53 -5.18
C ALA A 17 -31.16 13.91 -3.85
N SER A 18 -30.76 12.92 -3.04
CA SER A 18 -30.02 13.16 -1.81
C SER A 18 -28.54 13.53 -2.05
N LEU A 19 -27.89 12.91 -3.05
CA LEU A 19 -26.53 13.24 -3.50
C LEU A 19 -26.48 14.68 -4.04
N GLU A 20 -27.39 15.05 -4.94
CA GLU A 20 -27.48 16.43 -5.46
C GLU A 20 -27.64 17.47 -4.35
N ARG A 21 -28.50 17.20 -3.36
CA ARG A 21 -28.72 18.13 -2.24
C ARG A 21 -27.47 18.28 -1.37
N ARG A 22 -26.79 17.17 -1.08
CA ARG A 22 -25.55 17.11 -0.31
C ARG A 22 -24.38 17.78 -1.06
N GLN A 23 -24.28 17.58 -2.37
CA GLN A 23 -23.32 18.27 -3.25
C GLN A 23 -23.48 19.79 -3.20
N LYS A 24 -24.72 20.28 -3.30
CA LYS A 24 -25.02 21.73 -3.26
C LYS A 24 -24.65 22.33 -1.90
N ASP A 25 -25.06 21.70 -0.80
CA ASP A 25 -24.72 22.16 0.56
C ASP A 25 -23.19 22.20 0.81
N LEU A 26 -22.47 21.13 0.43
CA LEU A 26 -21.01 21.07 0.52
C LEU A 26 -20.32 22.17 -0.31
N THR A 27 -20.82 22.45 -1.52
CA THR A 27 -20.22 23.40 -2.47
C THR A 27 -20.52 24.85 -2.10
N ASP A 28 -21.77 25.16 -1.76
CA ASP A 28 -22.27 26.53 -1.60
C ASP A 28 -22.14 27.04 -0.16
N PHE A 29 -22.19 26.14 0.83
CA PHE A 29 -22.15 26.51 2.25
C PHE A 29 -20.90 26.00 2.96
N GLN A 30 -20.66 24.68 2.97
CA GLN A 30 -19.66 24.11 3.87
C GLN A 30 -18.21 24.43 3.49
N ILE A 31 -17.82 24.28 2.21
CA ILE A 31 -16.46 24.58 1.74
C ILE A 31 -16.14 26.10 1.82
N PRO A 32 -17.05 27.02 1.41
CA PRO A 32 -16.86 28.46 1.63
C PRO A 32 -16.72 28.83 3.11
N ARG A 33 -17.55 28.27 3.99
CA ARG A 33 -17.47 28.45 5.45
C ARG A 33 -16.11 27.99 6.00
N LEU A 34 -15.63 26.81 5.60
CA LEU A 34 -14.30 26.30 5.96
C LEU A 34 -13.16 27.22 5.53
N ARG A 35 -13.29 27.85 4.35
CA ARG A 35 -12.31 28.78 3.78
C ARG A 35 -12.33 30.15 4.47
N SER A 36 -13.50 30.63 4.93
CA SER A 36 -13.63 31.90 5.65
C SER A 36 -13.29 31.80 7.14
N CYS A 37 -13.08 30.60 7.69
CA CYS A 37 -12.76 30.42 9.10
C CYS A 37 -11.31 30.82 9.44
N THR A 38 -11.13 32.06 9.90
CA THR A 38 -9.90 32.55 10.55
C THR A 38 -9.95 32.38 12.08
N GLY A 39 -10.82 31.49 12.58
CA GLY A 39 -11.02 31.25 14.02
C GLY A 39 -9.93 30.37 14.66
N PRO A 40 -10.08 30.02 15.95
CA PRO A 40 -9.16 29.11 16.62
C PRO A 40 -9.03 27.75 15.91
N LEU A 41 -7.82 27.18 15.93
CA LEU A 41 -7.48 25.93 15.24
C LEU A 41 -8.45 24.77 15.55
N ALA A 42 -8.92 24.65 16.80
CA ALA A 42 -9.89 23.63 17.19
C ALA A 42 -11.24 23.74 16.44
N LEU A 43 -11.73 24.96 16.21
CA LEU A 43 -12.98 25.21 15.47
C LEU A 43 -12.81 24.99 13.96
N GLN A 44 -11.63 25.32 13.42
CA GLN A 44 -11.26 24.95 12.05
C GLN A 44 -11.20 23.41 11.89
N GLN A 45 -10.60 22.71 12.86
CA GLN A 45 -10.53 21.25 12.89
C GLN A 45 -11.91 20.59 13.00
N GLN A 46 -12.81 21.15 13.82
CA GLN A 46 -14.19 20.67 13.95
C GLN A 46 -14.93 20.71 12.60
N TYR A 47 -14.94 21.86 11.91
CA TYR A 47 -15.55 21.95 10.57
C TYR A 47 -14.82 21.10 9.53
N ALA A 48 -13.50 20.90 9.68
CA ALA A 48 -12.74 20.00 8.79
C ALA A 48 -13.01 18.51 9.06
N ALA A 49 -13.60 18.15 10.20
CA ALA A 49 -14.15 16.82 10.47
C ALA A 49 -15.59 16.71 9.93
N GLU A 50 -16.46 17.66 10.24
CA GLU A 50 -17.86 17.75 9.75
C GLU A 50 -17.92 17.56 8.22
N VAL A 51 -17.07 18.28 7.46
CA VAL A 51 -16.99 18.17 5.99
C VAL A 51 -16.38 16.85 5.50
N ARG A 52 -15.57 16.14 6.31
CA ARG A 52 -15.09 14.78 5.98
C ARG A 52 -16.18 13.75 6.18
N ASP A 53 -16.87 13.81 7.31
CA ASP A 53 -17.97 12.91 7.63
C ASP A 53 -19.07 13.04 6.56
N ASP A 54 -19.39 14.27 6.14
CA ASP A 54 -20.36 14.51 5.07
C ASP A 54 -19.90 14.07 3.67
N LEU A 55 -18.58 14.12 3.38
CA LEU A 55 -17.97 13.57 2.15
C LEU A 55 -17.93 12.04 2.15
N ASP A 56 -17.75 11.40 3.30
CA ASP A 56 -17.71 9.94 3.41
C ASP A 56 -19.12 9.35 3.50
N VAL A 57 -20.12 10.09 4.00
CA VAL A 57 -21.54 9.79 3.76
C VAL A 57 -21.87 9.90 2.27
N PHE A 58 -21.43 10.97 1.57
CA PHE A 58 -21.60 11.06 0.11
C PHE A 58 -20.99 9.86 -0.62
N ALA A 59 -19.79 9.42 -0.20
CA ALA A 59 -19.14 8.24 -0.77
C ALA A 59 -19.95 6.94 -0.57
N ARG A 60 -20.48 6.68 0.63
CA ARG A 60 -21.33 5.51 0.92
C ARG A 60 -22.66 5.56 0.14
N GLN A 61 -23.23 6.75 -0.03
CA GLN A 61 -24.43 6.93 -0.85
C GLN A 61 -24.15 6.62 -2.33
N LEU A 62 -22.98 7.01 -2.84
CA LEU A 62 -22.55 6.72 -4.21
C LEU A 62 -22.26 5.23 -4.42
N GLU A 63 -21.65 4.55 -3.44
CA GLU A 63 -21.48 3.08 -3.43
C GLU A 63 -22.84 2.35 -3.44
N SER A 64 -23.82 2.83 -2.64
CA SER A 64 -25.18 2.26 -2.66
C SER A 64 -25.93 2.50 -3.98
N LEU A 65 -25.61 3.60 -4.69
CA LEU A 65 -26.16 3.87 -6.02
C LEU A 65 -25.55 2.92 -7.06
N ASP A 66 -24.23 2.68 -7.02
CA ASP A 66 -23.54 1.78 -7.95
C ASP A 66 -24.07 0.33 -7.83
N VAL A 67 -24.28 -0.16 -6.60
CA VAL A 67 -24.95 -1.46 -6.36
C VAL A 67 -26.39 -1.50 -6.91
N ALA A 68 -27.15 -0.40 -6.82
CA ALA A 68 -28.48 -0.32 -7.44
C ALA A 68 -28.42 -0.28 -8.98
N VAL A 69 -27.32 0.23 -9.56
CA VAL A 69 -27.06 0.17 -11.02
C VAL A 69 -26.69 -1.25 -11.47
N GLU A 70 -26.15 -2.09 -10.59
CA GLU A 70 -25.79 -3.48 -10.89
C GLU A 70 -27.01 -4.41 -10.99
N ASP A 71 -28.02 -4.28 -10.12
CA ASP A 71 -29.27 -5.07 -10.17
C ASP A 71 -30.24 -4.59 -11.30
N GLN A 72 -29.98 -3.44 -11.90
CA GLN A 72 -30.90 -2.83 -12.87
C GLN A 72 -30.99 -3.65 -14.18
N ARG A 73 -32.09 -4.39 -14.33
CA ARG A 73 -32.34 -5.36 -15.42
C ARG A 73 -32.45 -4.76 -16.83
N THR A 74 -32.51 -3.43 -16.94
CA THR A 74 -32.70 -2.71 -18.20
C THR A 74 -31.38 -2.08 -18.67
N GLU A 75 -30.75 -2.71 -19.66
CA GLU A 75 -29.42 -2.32 -20.21
C GLU A 75 -29.34 -0.87 -20.77
N ARG A 76 -30.48 -0.18 -20.97
CA ARG A 76 -30.49 1.26 -21.30
C ARG A 76 -30.42 2.14 -20.04
N ALA A 77 -31.35 1.94 -19.10
CA ALA A 77 -31.35 2.63 -17.81
C ALA A 77 -30.01 2.44 -17.08
N ARG A 78 -29.44 1.22 -17.12
CA ARG A 78 -28.12 0.91 -16.54
C ARG A 78 -26.97 1.76 -17.11
N ARG A 79 -27.05 2.20 -18.36
CA ARG A 79 -26.03 3.06 -18.98
C ARG A 79 -26.22 4.53 -18.62
N GLU A 80 -27.46 4.99 -18.62
CA GLU A 80 -27.84 6.33 -18.20
C GLU A 80 -27.49 6.56 -16.71
N LEU A 81 -27.77 5.56 -15.87
CA LEU A 81 -27.49 5.59 -14.43
C LEU A 81 -25.98 5.47 -14.13
N ARG A 82 -25.22 4.68 -14.90
CA ARG A 82 -23.74 4.67 -14.83
C ARG A 82 -23.13 6.03 -15.12
N GLN A 83 -23.58 6.71 -16.16
CA GLN A 83 -23.07 8.05 -16.50
C GLN A 83 -23.29 9.04 -15.34
N VAL A 84 -24.45 8.97 -14.67
CA VAL A 84 -24.75 9.77 -13.47
C VAL A 84 -23.84 9.39 -12.28
N VAL A 85 -23.54 8.10 -12.09
CA VAL A 85 -22.55 7.64 -11.09
C VAL A 85 -21.15 8.19 -11.41
N ASP A 86 -20.69 8.13 -12.66
CA ASP A 86 -19.39 8.65 -13.10
C ASP A 86 -19.28 10.17 -12.87
N ASP A 87 -20.33 10.93 -13.18
CA ASP A 87 -20.41 12.38 -12.92
C ASP A 87 -20.37 12.70 -11.42
N PHE A 88 -21.01 11.89 -10.57
CA PHE A 88 -20.91 12.02 -9.12
C PHE A 88 -19.53 11.59 -8.58
N GLN A 89 -18.88 10.56 -9.15
CA GLN A 89 -17.50 10.18 -8.79
C GLN A 89 -16.53 11.33 -9.13
N ALA A 90 -16.62 11.88 -10.34
CA ALA A 90 -15.82 13.03 -10.77
C ALA A 90 -16.02 14.23 -9.82
N THR A 91 -17.29 14.53 -9.49
CA THR A 91 -17.67 15.53 -8.50
C THR A 91 -17.04 15.27 -7.13
N LEU A 92 -17.08 14.04 -6.62
CA LEU A 92 -16.49 13.64 -5.34
C LEU A 92 -14.96 13.89 -5.32
N THR A 93 -14.24 13.54 -6.40
CA THR A 93 -12.80 13.80 -6.48
C THR A 93 -12.46 15.30 -6.52
N ARG A 94 -13.32 16.12 -7.15
CA ARG A 94 -13.21 17.59 -7.11
C ARG A 94 -13.47 18.11 -5.70
N LEU A 95 -14.57 17.70 -5.07
CA LEU A 95 -14.99 18.17 -3.75
C LEU A 95 -13.94 17.82 -2.67
N ARG A 96 -13.29 16.64 -2.77
CA ARG A 96 -12.13 16.27 -1.94
C ARG A 96 -10.87 17.12 -2.20
N LYS A 97 -10.66 17.65 -3.41
CA LYS A 97 -9.56 18.60 -3.72
C LYS A 97 -9.89 19.99 -3.17
N ASP A 98 -11.10 20.48 -3.41
CA ASP A 98 -11.58 21.79 -2.98
C ASP A 98 -11.63 21.89 -1.44
N MET A 99 -12.03 20.82 -0.74
CA MET A 99 -11.95 20.68 0.72
C MET A 99 -10.50 20.78 1.25
N ARG A 100 -9.55 20.04 0.64
CA ARG A 100 -8.13 20.12 1.00
C ARG A 100 -7.55 21.51 0.76
N ALA A 101 -7.92 22.16 -0.35
CA ALA A 101 -7.53 23.53 -0.65
C ALA A 101 -8.11 24.53 0.36
N ALA A 102 -9.37 24.39 0.76
CA ALA A 102 -10.01 25.24 1.77
C ALA A 102 -9.34 25.11 3.14
N VAL A 103 -9.07 23.89 3.63
CA VAL A 103 -8.37 23.66 4.90
C VAL A 103 -6.95 24.23 4.88
N LEU A 104 -6.21 24.07 3.77
CA LEU A 104 -4.88 24.65 3.61
C LEU A 104 -4.91 26.18 3.44
N ALA A 105 -6.02 26.76 2.99
CA ALA A 105 -6.21 28.22 2.91
C ALA A 105 -6.52 28.81 4.29
N SER A 106 -7.49 28.26 5.02
CA SER A 106 -7.80 28.73 6.38
C SER A 106 -6.65 28.49 7.36
N LYS A 107 -5.91 27.38 7.24
CA LYS A 107 -4.73 27.17 8.10
C LYS A 107 -3.67 28.25 7.88
N ARG A 108 -3.33 28.58 6.62
CA ARG A 108 -2.37 29.66 6.32
C ARG A 108 -2.85 31.02 6.82
N ALA A 109 -4.16 31.30 6.79
CA ALA A 109 -4.71 32.53 7.34
C ALA A 109 -4.59 32.60 8.87
N ILE A 110 -4.84 31.48 9.56
CA ILE A 110 -4.66 31.36 11.02
C ILE A 110 -3.18 31.47 11.40
N ASP A 111 -2.29 30.74 10.72
CA ASP A 111 -0.85 30.78 10.92
C ASP A 111 -0.31 32.22 10.73
N ALA A 112 -0.74 32.93 9.69
CA ALA A 112 -0.38 34.33 9.45
C ALA A 112 -0.90 35.29 10.54
N GLN A 113 -2.13 35.10 11.01
CA GLN A 113 -2.71 35.91 12.09
C GLN A 113 -2.06 35.64 13.46
N GLN A 114 -1.50 34.45 13.68
CA GLN A 114 -0.67 34.17 14.87
C GLN A 114 0.68 34.87 14.79
N THR A 115 1.35 34.84 13.62
CA THR A 115 2.63 35.53 13.42
C THR A 115 2.50 37.05 13.59
N SER A 116 1.49 37.69 12.97
CA SER A 116 1.31 39.14 13.11
C SER A 116 1.04 39.57 14.56
N ARG A 117 0.22 38.82 15.30
CA ARG A 117 0.00 39.04 16.74
C ARG A 117 1.28 38.89 17.57
N ARG A 118 2.15 37.93 17.22
CA ARG A 118 3.44 37.74 17.88
C ARG A 118 4.38 38.93 17.62
N GLU A 119 4.40 39.46 16.40
CA GLU A 119 5.19 40.65 16.05
C GLU A 119 4.70 41.92 16.76
N GLU A 120 3.38 42.13 16.89
CA GLU A 120 2.78 43.22 17.67
C GLU A 120 3.18 43.15 19.15
N LEU A 121 3.08 41.96 19.76
CA LEU A 121 3.47 41.75 21.16
C LEU A 121 4.97 41.98 21.40
N LEU A 122 5.83 41.45 20.52
CA LEU A 122 7.29 41.64 20.61
C LEU A 122 7.71 43.10 20.39
N ARG A 123 6.99 43.86 19.53
CA ARG A 123 7.20 45.32 19.43
C ARG A 123 6.79 46.05 20.71
N SER A 124 5.74 45.58 21.41
CA SER A 124 5.28 46.21 22.65
C SER A 124 6.24 46.01 23.84
N SER A 125 6.89 44.85 23.96
CA SER A 125 7.79 44.55 25.09
C SER A 125 9.09 45.35 25.03
N VAL A 126 9.73 45.42 23.87
CA VAL A 126 11.01 46.13 23.66
C VAL A 126 10.91 47.64 23.95
N VAL A 127 9.72 48.23 23.77
CA VAL A 127 9.46 49.64 24.16
C VAL A 127 9.38 49.79 25.68
N ARG A 128 8.78 48.83 26.39
CA ARG A 128 8.58 48.86 27.84
C ARG A 128 9.89 48.62 28.62
N GLU A 129 10.74 47.72 28.14
CA GLU A 129 12.01 47.35 28.79
C GLU A 129 13.03 48.51 28.78
N LYS A 130 13.08 49.31 27.72
CA LYS A 130 13.97 50.48 27.63
C LYS A 130 13.66 51.59 28.65
N GLN A 131 12.49 51.55 29.29
CA GLN A 131 12.06 52.60 30.22
C GLN A 131 12.50 52.33 31.68
N THR A 132 12.84 51.10 32.05
CA THR A 132 13.05 50.71 33.47
C THR A 132 14.51 50.71 33.94
N LEU A 133 15.48 50.81 33.03
CA LEU A 133 16.92 50.62 33.34
C LEU A 133 17.68 51.89 33.77
N ASN A 134 17.06 53.07 33.70
CA ASN A 134 17.78 54.36 33.76
C ASN A 134 17.86 55.02 35.15
N GLU A 135 17.10 54.54 36.15
CA GLU A 135 16.75 55.37 37.32
C GLU A 135 17.49 55.05 38.63
N LYS A 136 18.28 53.96 38.72
CA LYS A 136 18.72 53.44 40.03
C LYS A 136 20.14 52.84 40.10
N ALA A 137 21.18 53.68 40.00
CA ALA A 137 22.57 53.24 40.23
C ALA A 137 23.51 54.35 40.75
N THR A 138 23.84 54.33 42.05
CA THR A 138 25.14 54.78 42.62
C THR A 138 25.28 54.41 44.10
N GLU A 139 24.36 54.86 44.97
CA GLU A 139 24.61 54.87 46.44
C GLU A 139 24.19 53.59 47.19
N ASP A 140 23.16 52.87 46.72
CA ASP A 140 22.77 51.55 47.26
C ASP A 140 23.95 50.55 47.27
N ALA A 141 24.93 50.73 46.37
CA ALA A 141 25.86 49.71 45.88
C ALA A 141 26.57 48.86 46.94
N VAL A 142 27.01 49.45 48.07
CA VAL A 142 27.82 48.70 49.06
C VAL A 142 26.96 47.80 49.95
N MET A 143 25.84 48.29 50.48
CA MET A 143 24.88 47.42 51.19
C MET A 143 24.20 46.45 50.21
N LYS A 144 23.94 46.91 48.98
CA LYS A 144 23.41 46.06 47.92
C LYS A 144 24.37 44.93 47.58
N THR A 145 25.70 45.12 47.57
CA THR A 145 26.68 44.05 47.25
C THR A 145 26.53 42.82 48.17
N THR A 146 26.36 43.00 49.48
CA THR A 146 26.18 41.86 50.41
C THR A 146 24.80 41.19 50.24
N ASN A 147 23.78 41.98 49.91
CA ASN A 147 22.45 41.46 49.65
C ASN A 147 22.41 40.73 48.29
N ASP A 148 22.98 41.31 47.24
CA ASP A 148 23.19 40.76 45.89
C ASP A 148 23.94 39.42 45.93
N VAL A 149 24.93 39.22 46.82
CA VAL A 149 25.59 37.91 46.99
C VAL A 149 24.65 36.87 47.60
N THR A 150 23.79 37.28 48.55
CA THR A 150 22.81 36.40 49.20
C THR A 150 21.65 36.07 48.24
N GLU A 151 21.16 37.08 47.52
CA GLU A 151 20.14 36.99 46.47
C GLU A 151 20.66 36.19 45.28
N ALA A 152 21.93 36.35 44.88
CA ALA A 152 22.56 35.52 43.85
C ALA A 152 22.67 34.05 44.30
N LEU A 153 22.91 33.77 45.58
CA LEU A 153 22.91 32.39 46.10
C LEU A 153 21.49 31.80 46.12
N GLN A 154 20.48 32.55 46.55
CA GLN A 154 19.07 32.12 46.45
C GLN A 154 18.64 31.93 44.99
N ARG A 155 19.04 32.83 44.09
CA ARG A 155 18.80 32.76 42.64
C ARG A 155 19.53 31.59 42.01
N THR A 156 20.72 31.23 42.47
CA THR A 156 21.46 30.04 42.04
C THR A 156 20.78 28.76 42.54
N LEU A 157 20.27 28.75 43.78
CA LEU A 157 19.46 27.64 44.29
C LEU A 157 18.16 27.47 43.49
N GLY A 158 17.44 28.55 43.20
CA GLY A 158 16.24 28.55 42.37
C GLY A 158 16.52 28.15 40.90
N LEU A 159 17.64 28.61 40.32
CA LEU A 159 18.08 28.17 38.99
C LEU A 159 18.44 26.68 38.98
N MET A 160 19.20 26.19 39.97
CA MET A 160 19.58 24.79 40.05
C MET A 160 18.35 23.88 40.28
N GLN A 161 17.36 24.34 41.07
CA GLN A 161 16.10 23.64 41.21
C GLN A 161 15.30 23.63 39.89
N GLY A 162 15.20 24.77 39.20
CA GLY A 162 14.56 24.87 37.88
C GLY A 162 15.28 24.06 36.79
N GLU A 163 16.62 23.94 36.84
CA GLU A 163 17.39 23.06 35.96
C GLU A 163 17.15 21.58 36.27
N LEU A 164 17.00 21.20 37.54
CA LEU A 164 16.61 19.84 37.93
C LEU A 164 15.19 19.50 37.45
N GLU A 165 14.22 20.40 37.66
CA GLU A 165 12.85 20.24 37.14
C GLU A 165 12.83 20.14 35.61
N ARG A 166 13.59 20.99 34.91
CA ARG A 166 13.76 20.96 33.45
C ARG A 166 14.49 19.70 32.97
N SER A 167 15.41 19.15 33.76
CA SER A 167 16.11 17.89 33.48
C SER A 167 15.20 16.66 33.64
N VAL A 168 14.33 16.65 34.65
CA VAL A 168 13.27 15.64 34.82
C VAL A 168 12.27 15.71 33.66
N LEU A 169 11.83 16.91 33.28
CA LEU A 169 10.93 17.09 32.12
C LEU A 169 11.62 16.63 30.81
N SER A 170 12.90 16.97 30.63
CA SER A 170 13.70 16.52 29.48
C SER A 170 13.86 15.00 29.41
N THR A 171 14.09 14.33 30.55
CA THR A 171 14.19 12.86 30.60
C THR A 171 12.84 12.19 30.35
N GLN A 172 11.73 12.72 30.85
CA GLN A 172 10.37 12.28 30.47
C GLN A 172 10.11 12.47 28.97
N LEU A 173 10.55 13.58 28.38
CA LEU A 173 10.44 13.84 26.94
C LEU A 173 11.25 12.82 26.12
N LEU A 174 12.49 12.53 26.52
CA LEU A 174 13.34 11.50 25.90
C LEU A 174 12.75 10.09 26.05
N GLU A 175 12.16 9.76 27.19
CA GLU A 175 11.45 8.49 27.39
C GLU A 175 10.20 8.39 26.51
N SER A 176 9.39 9.44 26.41
CA SER A 176 8.22 9.49 25.53
C SER A 176 8.62 9.38 24.04
N SER A 177 9.72 10.03 23.64
CA SER A 177 10.29 9.91 22.29
C SER A 177 10.77 8.48 22.02
N THR A 178 11.42 7.85 23.01
CA THR A 178 11.85 6.44 22.94
C THR A 178 10.66 5.48 22.85
N ALA A 179 9.57 5.75 23.57
CA ALA A 179 8.33 4.97 23.48
C ALA A 179 7.66 5.13 22.10
N ASN A 180 7.62 6.35 21.57
CA ASN A 180 7.09 6.63 20.22
C ASN A 180 7.93 5.96 19.13
N LEU A 181 9.27 5.97 19.24
CA LEU A 181 10.16 5.25 18.33
C LEU A 181 9.97 3.73 18.42
N LYS A 182 9.79 3.16 19.61
CA LYS A 182 9.45 1.73 19.79
C LYS A 182 8.10 1.40 19.15
N SER A 183 7.08 2.22 19.35
CA SER A 183 5.76 2.06 18.70
C SER A 183 5.87 2.15 17.18
N THR A 184 6.72 3.05 16.68
CA THR A 184 6.96 3.20 15.23
C THR A 184 7.65 1.96 14.66
N SER A 185 8.64 1.41 15.36
CA SER A 185 9.27 0.13 15.02
C SER A 185 8.24 -0.99 14.93
N THR A 186 7.39 -1.19 15.94
CA THR A 186 6.39 -2.27 15.92
C THR A 186 5.36 -2.10 14.80
N THR A 187 5.02 -0.86 14.40
CA THR A 187 4.18 -0.65 13.19
C THR A 187 4.91 -1.00 11.89
N HIS A 188 6.22 -0.78 11.80
CA HIS A 188 7.04 -1.23 10.67
C HIS A 188 7.16 -2.76 10.64
N ASP A 189 7.42 -3.41 11.78
CA ASP A 189 7.49 -4.88 11.89
C ASP A 189 6.19 -5.56 11.41
N VAL A 190 5.04 -4.97 11.75
CA VAL A 190 3.72 -5.42 11.26
C VAL A 190 3.56 -5.20 9.75
N LEU A 191 3.99 -4.05 9.22
CA LEU A 191 3.94 -3.77 7.77
C LEU A 191 4.84 -4.72 6.96
N ASP A 192 6.05 -5.03 7.45
CA ASP A 192 6.96 -5.99 6.80
C ASP A 192 6.46 -7.44 6.90
N SER A 193 5.78 -7.79 7.99
CA SER A 193 5.04 -9.06 8.11
C SER A 193 3.93 -9.15 7.05
N LEU A 194 3.11 -8.10 6.90
CA LEU A 194 2.05 -8.04 5.88
C LEU A 194 2.61 -8.03 4.44
N MET A 195 3.73 -7.35 4.19
CA MET A 195 4.47 -7.40 2.92
C MET A 195 5.02 -8.80 2.62
N THR A 196 5.41 -9.55 3.66
CA THR A 196 5.91 -10.93 3.51
C THR A 196 4.75 -11.90 3.24
N THR A 197 3.61 -11.73 3.94
CA THR A 197 2.38 -12.49 3.66
C THR A 197 1.84 -12.21 2.27
N SER A 198 1.82 -10.96 1.81
CA SER A 198 1.34 -10.61 0.46
C SER A 198 2.23 -11.19 -0.64
N LYS A 199 3.56 -11.11 -0.49
CA LYS A 199 4.51 -11.82 -1.38
C LYS A 199 4.24 -13.32 -1.42
N HIS A 200 4.07 -13.97 -0.26
CA HIS A 200 3.78 -15.40 -0.20
C HIS A 200 2.45 -15.76 -0.88
N LEU A 201 1.40 -14.95 -0.71
CA LEU A 201 0.12 -15.15 -1.39
C LEU A 201 0.23 -14.96 -2.92
N ILE A 202 0.98 -13.95 -3.37
CA ILE A 202 1.24 -13.70 -4.80
C ILE A 202 2.00 -14.89 -5.41
N THR A 203 3.07 -15.36 -4.79
CA THR A 203 3.84 -16.53 -5.26
C THR A 203 3.02 -17.82 -5.19
N ALA A 204 2.12 -17.98 -4.22
CA ALA A 204 1.21 -19.12 -4.17
C ALA A 204 0.19 -19.10 -5.32
N LEU A 205 -0.35 -17.91 -5.66
CA LEU A 205 -1.27 -17.72 -6.77
C LEU A 205 -0.56 -17.96 -8.11
N GLU A 206 0.61 -17.35 -8.33
CA GLU A 206 1.47 -17.58 -9.51
C GLU A 206 1.79 -19.07 -9.70
N LYS A 207 2.17 -19.76 -8.61
CA LYS A 207 2.42 -21.21 -8.65
C LYS A 207 1.16 -22.02 -8.97
N SER A 208 -0.03 -21.58 -8.55
CA SER A 208 -1.29 -22.25 -8.88
C SER A 208 -1.66 -22.10 -10.37
N ASP A 209 -1.48 -20.91 -10.94
CA ASP A 209 -1.68 -20.64 -12.38
C ASP A 209 -0.63 -21.40 -13.23
N TRP A 210 0.63 -21.45 -12.79
CA TRP A 210 1.66 -22.24 -13.46
C TRP A 210 1.35 -23.75 -13.44
N LEU A 211 0.82 -24.27 -12.33
CA LEU A 211 0.40 -25.67 -12.23
C LEU A 211 -0.84 -25.97 -13.08
N ASP A 212 -1.85 -25.09 -13.10
CA ASP A 212 -3.05 -25.27 -13.94
C ASP A 212 -2.68 -25.30 -15.44
N ARG A 213 -1.84 -24.35 -15.89
CA ARG A 213 -1.28 -24.36 -17.25
C ARG A 213 -0.52 -25.65 -17.56
N MET A 214 0.27 -26.17 -16.60
CA MET A 214 0.97 -27.45 -16.77
C MET A 214 0.01 -28.65 -16.84
N LEU A 215 -1.10 -28.65 -16.10
CA LEU A 215 -2.14 -29.69 -16.22
C LEU A 215 -2.85 -29.62 -17.58
N ILE A 216 -3.14 -28.42 -18.10
CA ILE A 216 -3.70 -28.21 -19.44
C ILE A 216 -2.73 -28.73 -20.52
N PHE A 217 -1.43 -28.40 -20.43
CA PHE A 217 -0.42 -28.93 -21.35
C PHE A 217 -0.25 -30.45 -21.25
N ALA A 218 -0.29 -31.02 -20.05
CA ALA A 218 -0.22 -32.47 -19.84
C ALA A 218 -1.44 -33.20 -20.45
N GLY A 219 -2.65 -32.66 -20.26
CA GLY A 219 -3.88 -33.17 -20.87
C GLY A 219 -3.86 -33.11 -22.40
N LEU A 220 -3.37 -32.00 -22.97
CA LEU A 220 -3.19 -31.84 -24.42
C LEU A 220 -2.14 -32.82 -24.96
N ALA A 221 -0.99 -32.97 -24.29
CA ALA A 221 0.06 -33.91 -24.67
C ALA A 221 -0.45 -35.37 -24.63
N PHE A 222 -1.21 -35.75 -23.60
CA PHE A 222 -1.85 -37.06 -23.52
C PHE A 222 -2.87 -37.28 -24.65
N PHE A 223 -3.71 -36.29 -24.94
CA PHE A 223 -4.65 -36.35 -26.07
C PHE A 223 -3.93 -36.52 -27.41
N VAL A 224 -2.87 -35.76 -27.67
CA VAL A 224 -2.05 -35.87 -28.90
C VAL A 224 -1.37 -37.24 -28.97
N LEU A 225 -0.88 -37.78 -27.86
CA LEU A 225 -0.28 -39.13 -27.80
C LEU A 225 -1.34 -40.20 -28.12
N VAL A 226 -2.55 -40.10 -27.56
CA VAL A 226 -3.68 -41.00 -27.87
C VAL A 226 -4.11 -40.88 -29.35
N VAL A 227 -4.18 -39.67 -29.90
CA VAL A 227 -4.49 -39.46 -31.34
C VAL A 227 -3.39 -40.06 -32.22
N LEU A 228 -2.11 -39.85 -31.90
CA LEU A 228 -0.98 -40.46 -32.61
C LEU A 228 -0.96 -41.99 -32.47
N PHE A 229 -1.36 -42.53 -31.32
CA PHE A 229 -1.50 -43.98 -31.11
C PHE A 229 -2.64 -44.55 -31.96
N ILE A 230 -3.80 -43.90 -31.99
CA ILE A 230 -4.94 -44.28 -32.84
C ILE A 230 -4.58 -44.14 -34.32
N LEU A 231 -3.86 -43.10 -34.73
CA LEU A 231 -3.37 -42.94 -36.09
C LEU A 231 -2.32 -43.99 -36.43
N LYS A 232 -1.39 -44.34 -35.54
CA LYS A 232 -0.48 -45.47 -35.72
C LYS A 232 -1.28 -46.76 -35.92
N GLN A 233 -2.13 -47.15 -34.96
CA GLN A 233 -2.91 -48.39 -35.04
C GLN A 233 -3.78 -48.43 -36.31
N ARG A 234 -4.54 -47.36 -36.59
CA ARG A 234 -5.51 -47.35 -37.69
C ARG A 234 -4.89 -47.13 -39.05
N LEU A 235 -3.93 -46.21 -39.19
CA LEU A 235 -3.28 -45.88 -40.46
C LEU A 235 -2.18 -46.88 -40.80
N VAL A 236 -1.44 -47.43 -39.82
CA VAL A 236 -0.47 -48.50 -40.09
C VAL A 236 -1.18 -49.84 -40.26
N ASP A 237 -2.05 -50.30 -39.37
CA ASP A 237 -2.65 -51.65 -39.55
C ASP A 237 -3.66 -51.72 -40.70
N ARG A 238 -4.27 -50.60 -41.11
CA ARG A 238 -5.15 -50.56 -42.30
C ARG A 238 -4.40 -50.15 -43.56
N GLY A 239 -3.42 -49.24 -43.46
CA GLY A 239 -2.53 -48.87 -44.56
C GLY A 239 -1.64 -50.03 -45.00
N LEU A 240 -1.02 -50.77 -44.06
CA LEU A 240 -0.27 -52.00 -44.38
C LEU A 240 -1.18 -53.07 -44.99
N ARG A 241 -2.44 -53.20 -44.57
CA ARG A 241 -3.37 -54.16 -45.20
C ARG A 241 -3.81 -53.72 -46.60
N ILE A 242 -4.03 -52.43 -46.84
CA ILE A 242 -4.29 -51.91 -48.18
C ILE A 242 -3.04 -52.05 -49.07
N ALA A 243 -1.85 -51.75 -48.55
CA ALA A 243 -0.58 -51.91 -49.24
C ALA A 243 -0.31 -53.38 -49.57
N LEU A 244 -0.38 -54.29 -48.61
CA LEU A 244 -0.19 -55.74 -48.82
C LEU A 244 -1.27 -56.38 -49.70
N TRP A 245 -2.47 -55.78 -49.77
CA TRP A 245 -3.50 -56.20 -50.73
C TRP A 245 -3.18 -55.69 -52.13
N TRP A 246 -2.72 -54.44 -52.27
CA TRP A 246 -2.25 -53.89 -53.54
C TRP A 246 -0.97 -54.57 -54.05
N THR A 247 0.04 -54.82 -53.23
CA THR A 247 1.26 -55.56 -53.63
C THR A 247 1.01 -57.06 -53.88
N ARG A 248 -0.20 -57.57 -53.56
CA ARG A 248 -0.64 -58.91 -53.95
C ARG A 248 -1.67 -58.89 -55.11
N PHE A 249 -1.99 -57.71 -55.62
CA PHE A 249 -2.75 -57.50 -56.85
C PHE A 249 -1.92 -56.88 -57.98
N VAL A 250 -0.79 -56.25 -57.65
CA VAL A 250 0.34 -56.04 -58.56
C VAL A 250 0.89 -57.43 -58.92
N PRO A 251 0.82 -57.87 -60.20
CA PRO A 251 1.55 -59.05 -60.64
C PRO A 251 3.06 -58.77 -60.61
N ASP A 252 3.85 -59.81 -60.39
CA ASP A 252 5.30 -59.70 -60.19
C ASP A 252 6.07 -59.39 -61.49
N PHE A 253 6.03 -58.11 -61.90
CA PHE A 253 6.91 -57.50 -62.90
C PHE A 253 8.22 -56.99 -62.27
N SER A 254 8.67 -57.58 -61.15
CA SER A 254 10.01 -57.33 -60.60
C SER A 254 11.07 -58.29 -61.16
N GLY A 255 10.69 -59.24 -62.02
CA GLY A 255 11.61 -60.14 -62.72
C GLY A 255 12.34 -59.50 -63.91
N ASP A 256 11.75 -58.45 -64.48
CA ASP A 256 12.16 -57.85 -65.76
C ASP A 256 13.35 -56.88 -65.58
N ASP A 257 13.15 -55.80 -64.83
CA ASP A 257 14.17 -54.76 -64.62
C ASP A 257 15.33 -55.24 -63.75
N ALA A 258 15.10 -56.19 -62.81
CA ALA A 258 16.16 -56.75 -61.99
C ALA A 258 17.17 -57.58 -62.81
N LEU A 259 16.73 -58.19 -63.91
CA LEU A 259 17.57 -58.96 -64.81
C LEU A 259 18.28 -58.03 -65.81
N LEU A 260 17.56 -57.05 -66.37
CA LEU A 260 18.14 -56.05 -67.30
C LEU A 260 19.15 -55.11 -66.61
N ALA A 261 18.94 -54.76 -65.33
CA ALA A 261 19.90 -54.00 -64.53
C ALA A 261 21.14 -54.84 -64.12
N MET A 262 21.07 -56.17 -64.18
CA MET A 262 22.20 -57.05 -63.89
C MET A 262 23.05 -57.34 -65.14
N GLU A 263 22.47 -57.30 -66.35
CA GLU A 263 23.21 -57.50 -67.61
C GLU A 263 24.00 -56.25 -68.04
N LYS A 264 23.47 -55.04 -67.79
CA LYS A 264 24.15 -53.76 -68.12
C LYS A 264 25.09 -53.31 -66.99
N GLY A 265 26.09 -54.15 -66.71
CA GLY A 265 26.84 -54.13 -65.45
C GLY A 265 27.87 -53.01 -65.23
N GLN A 266 28.65 -53.21 -64.16
CA GLN A 266 29.74 -52.40 -63.57
C GLN A 266 29.33 -51.47 -62.39
N GLY A 267 29.65 -51.92 -61.17
CA GLY A 267 29.40 -51.22 -59.90
C GLY A 267 28.06 -51.65 -59.26
N SER A 268 27.98 -52.49 -58.23
CA SER A 268 28.93 -52.74 -57.14
C SER A 268 29.42 -51.45 -56.47
N LEU A 269 28.61 -50.88 -55.59
CA LEU A 269 28.98 -50.43 -54.24
C LEU A 269 27.73 -49.97 -53.47
N SER A 270 27.67 -50.30 -52.18
CA SER A 270 26.49 -50.18 -51.32
C SER A 270 25.96 -48.76 -51.13
N ALA A 271 24.68 -48.53 -51.44
CA ALA A 271 23.92 -47.33 -51.06
C ALA A 271 22.83 -47.58 -49.99
N SER A 272 22.73 -48.81 -49.46
CA SER A 272 21.73 -49.22 -48.45
C SER A 272 21.94 -48.62 -47.05
N SER A 273 22.97 -47.78 -46.86
CA SER A 273 23.46 -47.30 -45.56
C SER A 273 23.40 -45.78 -45.39
N ILE A 274 22.31 -45.15 -45.88
CA ILE A 274 21.99 -43.73 -45.59
C ILE A 274 20.63 -43.59 -44.87
N ALA A 275 19.72 -44.57 -45.04
CA ALA A 275 18.44 -44.60 -44.30
C ALA A 275 18.61 -44.76 -42.77
N SER A 276 19.75 -45.27 -42.30
CA SER A 276 20.07 -45.43 -40.88
C SER A 276 20.79 -44.25 -40.23
N THR A 277 21.29 -43.28 -41.01
CA THR A 277 22.08 -42.14 -40.47
C THR A 277 21.28 -40.86 -40.26
N VAL A 278 20.09 -40.71 -40.86
CA VAL A 278 19.17 -39.59 -40.55
C VAL A 278 18.43 -39.80 -39.22
N ALA A 279 18.29 -41.05 -38.76
CA ALA A 279 17.81 -41.36 -37.41
C ALA A 279 18.79 -40.88 -36.30
N ALA A 280 20.04 -40.59 -36.64
CA ALA A 280 21.09 -40.17 -35.70
C ALA A 280 21.26 -38.63 -35.60
N THR A 281 20.57 -37.84 -36.41
CA THR A 281 20.73 -36.36 -36.45
C THR A 281 19.52 -35.56 -35.94
N VAL A 282 18.41 -36.23 -35.59
CA VAL A 282 17.25 -35.60 -34.92
C VAL A 282 17.23 -35.87 -33.41
N ALA A 283 18.02 -36.84 -32.93
CA ALA A 283 18.11 -37.21 -31.51
C ALA A 283 18.90 -36.21 -30.63
N THR A 284 19.52 -35.18 -31.22
CA THR A 284 20.41 -34.22 -30.54
C THR A 284 19.97 -32.75 -30.66
N ALA A 285 18.75 -32.49 -31.14
CA ALA A 285 18.17 -31.14 -31.24
C ALA A 285 17.16 -30.79 -30.13
N ALA A 286 17.03 -31.62 -29.09
CA ALA A 286 16.00 -31.49 -28.04
C ALA A 286 16.53 -31.58 -26.59
N VAL A 287 17.86 -31.51 -26.37
CA VAL A 287 18.48 -31.51 -25.03
C VAL A 287 19.54 -30.42 -24.92
N SER A 288 19.13 -29.16 -25.13
CA SER A 288 20.03 -27.99 -25.10
C SER A 288 19.39 -26.70 -24.56
N VAL A 289 18.30 -26.79 -23.81
CA VAL A 289 17.72 -25.67 -23.02
C VAL A 289 17.48 -26.09 -21.57
N ALA A 290 18.47 -26.78 -20.97
CA ALA A 290 18.42 -27.27 -19.59
C ALA A 290 19.80 -27.23 -18.88
N SER A 291 20.69 -26.32 -19.30
CA SER A 291 21.94 -25.96 -18.61
C SER A 291 22.56 -24.71 -19.26
N SER A 292 22.18 -23.52 -18.79
CA SER A 292 22.86 -22.24 -19.11
C SER A 292 23.08 -21.36 -17.86
N VAL A 293 22.98 -21.98 -16.69
CA VAL A 293 23.26 -21.50 -15.33
C VAL A 293 23.59 -22.79 -14.56
N VAL A 294 24.78 -23.08 -14.05
CA VAL A 294 26.11 -22.43 -13.96
C VAL A 294 27.17 -23.47 -14.42
N VAL A 295 28.43 -23.17 -14.75
CA VAL A 295 29.50 -22.64 -13.87
C VAL A 295 30.65 -22.05 -14.71
N THR A 296 31.24 -20.97 -14.23
CA THR A 296 32.62 -20.58 -14.59
C THR A 296 33.34 -20.09 -13.35
N CYS A 297 33.80 -21.03 -12.52
CA CYS A 297 34.82 -20.77 -11.50
C CYS A 297 36.13 -21.44 -11.93
N GLY A 298 37.19 -20.65 -12.03
CA GLY A 298 38.54 -21.20 -12.00
C GLY A 298 38.87 -21.63 -10.57
N THR A 299 39.63 -22.73 -10.46
CA THR A 299 40.70 -22.94 -9.48
C THR A 299 40.64 -22.12 -8.18
N ASP A 300 40.32 -22.77 -7.04
CA ASP A 300 41.40 -23.23 -6.15
C ASP A 300 40.96 -24.05 -4.92
N THR A 301 41.89 -24.89 -4.44
CA THR A 301 41.95 -25.54 -3.11
C THR A 301 40.92 -26.62 -2.72
N PRO A 302 41.23 -27.53 -1.75
CA PRO A 302 40.71 -28.90 -1.78
C PRO A 302 39.94 -29.40 -0.53
N ALA A 303 39.20 -30.50 -0.76
CA ALA A 303 38.94 -31.65 0.13
C ALA A 303 38.69 -31.46 1.64
N CYS A 304 37.52 -31.92 2.09
CA CYS A 304 37.45 -32.94 3.15
C CYS A 304 36.15 -33.76 3.07
N SER A 305 36.08 -34.86 3.83
CA SER A 305 35.24 -36.04 3.54
C SER A 305 34.00 -36.24 4.42
N ASP A 306 32.98 -36.86 3.80
CA ASP A 306 32.03 -37.86 4.34
C ASP A 306 30.83 -37.46 5.25
N PRO A 307 29.75 -38.29 5.28
CA PRO A 307 28.39 -37.84 5.63
C PRO A 307 27.75 -38.54 6.85
N VAL A 308 26.71 -37.91 7.45
CA VAL A 308 25.85 -38.54 8.46
C VAL A 308 24.36 -38.21 8.24
N SER A 309 23.51 -39.22 8.51
CA SER A 309 22.07 -39.33 8.26
C SER A 309 21.16 -38.24 8.84
N THR A 310 20.06 -37.96 8.12
CA THR A 310 18.91 -37.16 8.59
C THR A 310 17.90 -38.02 9.35
N SER A 311 17.73 -37.83 10.67
CA SER A 311 16.70 -38.57 11.44
C SER A 311 16.15 -37.90 12.72
N THR A 312 16.27 -36.57 12.89
CA THR A 312 15.93 -35.93 14.20
C THR A 312 15.25 -34.54 14.08
N ILE A 313 14.16 -34.40 13.31
CA ILE A 313 13.35 -33.16 13.27
C ILE A 313 11.81 -33.42 13.19
N LEU A 314 11.32 -34.55 13.74
CA LEU A 314 9.88 -34.89 13.72
C LEU A 314 9.26 -35.14 15.11
N GLU A 315 10.02 -35.00 16.18
CA GLU A 315 9.58 -35.34 17.55
C GLU A 315 9.30 -34.11 18.43
N ALA A 316 9.17 -32.92 17.81
CA ALA A 316 8.97 -31.64 18.50
C ALA A 316 7.60 -30.97 18.23
N LEU A 317 6.68 -31.62 17.50
CA LEU A 317 5.45 -31.01 16.99
C LEU A 317 4.15 -31.75 17.36
N SER A 318 4.15 -32.54 18.44
CA SER A 318 3.02 -33.39 18.86
C SER A 318 2.47 -33.10 20.27
N SER A 319 2.80 -31.95 20.87
CA SER A 319 2.54 -31.66 22.30
C SER A 319 1.72 -30.39 22.61
N VAL A 320 1.29 -29.62 21.60
CA VAL A 320 0.60 -28.32 21.83
C VAL A 320 -0.64 -28.11 20.94
N VAL A 321 -1.41 -29.18 20.64
CA VAL A 321 -2.81 -29.06 20.15
C VAL A 321 -3.64 -30.25 20.65
N THR A 322 -4.46 -30.04 21.71
CA THR A 322 -5.84 -30.53 21.95
C THR A 322 -6.19 -30.70 23.44
N GLU A 323 -6.65 -29.62 24.07
CA GLU A 323 -7.70 -29.61 25.10
C GLU A 323 -8.26 -28.18 25.14
N SER A 324 -9.57 -27.90 25.27
CA SER A 324 -10.72 -28.76 25.57
C SER A 324 -11.97 -28.37 24.74
N SER A 325 -13.08 -29.11 24.88
CA SER A 325 -14.35 -28.90 24.16
C SER A 325 -15.40 -28.13 24.98
N PRO A 326 -16.47 -27.57 24.36
CA PRO A 326 -17.43 -26.68 25.02
C PRO A 326 -18.62 -27.42 25.67
N ASP A 327 -19.31 -26.77 26.62
CA ASP A 327 -20.78 -26.66 26.54
C ASP A 327 -21.43 -25.55 27.43
N SER A 328 -22.60 -25.12 26.96
CA SER A 328 -23.74 -24.37 27.51
C SER A 328 -23.87 -24.04 29.01
N SER A 329 -24.30 -22.80 29.32
CA SER A 329 -25.43 -22.51 30.25
C SER A 329 -25.92 -21.04 30.18
N THR A 330 -27.12 -20.77 30.71
CA THR A 330 -27.92 -19.53 30.51
C THR A 330 -28.08 -18.73 31.81
N ILE A 331 -28.19 -17.38 31.75
CA ILE A 331 -29.12 -16.52 32.52
C ILE A 331 -29.00 -15.05 32.07
N SER A 332 -30.01 -14.20 32.38
CA SER A 332 -30.16 -12.82 31.90
C SER A 332 -30.58 -11.84 33.01
N ALA A 333 -30.25 -10.55 32.82
CA ALA A 333 -30.60 -9.36 33.62
C ALA A 333 -30.07 -9.27 35.08
N GLY A 334 -29.85 -8.08 35.66
CA GLY A 334 -29.81 -6.74 35.04
C GLY A 334 -29.86 -5.56 36.03
N ASN A 335 -29.33 -4.40 35.59
CA ASN A 335 -29.53 -3.02 36.05
C ASN A 335 -29.05 -2.51 37.44
N ASN A 336 -28.83 -1.18 37.47
CA ASN A 336 -28.69 -0.23 38.60
C ASN A 336 -27.35 -0.16 39.35
N ALA A 337 -26.91 0.98 39.92
CA ALA A 337 -27.18 2.42 39.71
C ALA A 337 -26.25 3.29 40.62
N ALA A 338 -26.23 4.63 40.42
CA ALA A 338 -25.58 5.67 41.26
C ALA A 338 -24.02 5.72 41.21
N ALA A 339 -23.37 6.87 40.91
CA ALA A 339 -23.09 8.08 41.73
C ALA A 339 -21.92 7.86 42.73
N GLU A 340 -20.99 8.79 43.03
CA GLU A 340 -20.72 10.21 42.63
C GLU A 340 -19.22 10.54 42.98
N THR A 341 -18.55 11.70 42.84
CA THR A 341 -18.87 13.12 42.54
C THR A 341 -17.66 13.88 41.91
N THR A 342 -17.58 15.22 42.05
CA THR A 342 -16.71 16.23 41.37
C THR A 342 -15.28 16.47 41.92
N HIS A 343 -14.35 16.91 41.05
CA HIS A 343 -13.48 18.13 41.18
C HIS A 343 -12.80 18.41 39.81
N SER A 344 -12.73 19.62 39.22
CA SER A 344 -11.96 20.85 39.55
C SER A 344 -10.44 20.58 39.70
N SER A 345 -9.50 21.30 39.05
CA SER A 345 -9.48 22.72 38.62
C SER A 345 -8.50 23.00 37.43
N HIS A 346 -8.36 24.30 37.08
CA HIS A 346 -7.16 25.05 36.60
C HIS A 346 -5.75 24.37 36.77
N ASP A 347 -4.69 24.71 36.01
CA ASP A 347 -4.45 25.92 35.19
C ASP A 347 -3.38 25.76 34.05
N GLN A 348 -3.09 26.90 33.38
CA GLN A 348 -1.79 27.45 32.88
C GLN A 348 -0.47 26.65 33.11
N GLU A 349 0.63 26.81 32.34
CA GLU A 349 1.15 28.05 31.70
C GLU A 349 2.05 27.79 30.45
N GLU A 350 2.92 28.76 30.10
CA GLU A 350 3.85 28.84 28.96
C GLU A 350 5.13 27.96 29.13
N SER A 351 6.21 27.96 28.30
CA SER A 351 6.69 28.91 27.28
C SER A 351 7.71 28.33 26.27
N SER A 352 8.04 29.16 25.26
CA SER A 352 9.37 29.51 24.71
C SER A 352 10.61 28.58 24.94
N THR A 353 11.56 28.45 24.02
CA THR A 353 12.40 29.51 23.39
C THR A 353 12.93 29.08 22.01
N SER A 354 12.87 29.90 20.97
CA SER A 354 13.86 30.94 20.57
C SER A 354 15.19 30.41 20.01
N SER A 355 15.47 30.78 18.76
CA SER A 355 16.82 30.97 18.21
C SER A 355 16.72 31.97 17.05
N ALA A 356 17.48 33.06 17.12
CA ALA A 356 17.63 34.03 16.05
C ALA A 356 19.13 34.20 15.77
N GLY A 357 19.51 34.08 14.50
CA GLY A 357 20.83 34.48 14.02
C GLY A 357 20.75 35.89 13.46
N ASP A 358 21.64 36.76 13.92
CA ASP A 358 21.75 38.17 13.51
C ASP A 358 23.08 38.31 12.75
N ASP A 359 23.06 38.88 11.55
CA ASP A 359 24.30 39.20 10.80
C ASP A 359 24.09 40.33 9.76
N ALA A 360 24.21 41.56 10.28
CA ALA A 360 25.03 42.68 9.76
C ALA A 360 24.80 43.35 8.36
N ALA A 361 25.26 44.62 8.31
CA ALA A 361 25.69 45.42 7.14
C ALA A 361 24.59 45.90 6.14
N GLU A 362 24.31 47.21 6.03
CA GLU A 362 25.00 48.23 5.16
C GLU A 362 24.56 48.18 3.67
N GLU A 363 24.33 49.27 2.93
CA GLU A 363 24.22 50.72 3.22
C GLU A 363 23.51 51.45 2.03
N THR A 364 23.37 52.78 2.10
CA THR A 364 23.14 53.74 0.96
C THR A 364 21.79 53.79 0.19
N THR A 365 20.98 54.80 0.54
CA THR A 365 20.38 55.88 -0.31
C THR A 365 19.66 55.62 -1.67
N GLY A 366 18.52 56.31 -1.85
CA GLY A 366 17.83 56.59 -3.14
C GLY A 366 16.31 56.33 -3.02
N ALA A 367 15.37 57.28 -2.94
CA ALA A 367 15.17 58.55 -3.65
C ALA A 367 15.21 58.36 -5.18
N HIS A 368 14.26 58.80 -6.01
CA HIS A 368 12.96 59.49 -5.89
C HIS A 368 12.46 59.62 -7.36
N ASP A 369 11.14 59.73 -7.59
CA ASP A 369 10.50 60.34 -8.78
C ASP A 369 10.60 59.76 -10.23
N GLU A 370 9.59 60.20 -10.99
CA GLU A 370 9.39 60.25 -12.47
C GLU A 370 9.20 58.97 -13.32
N LEU A 371 8.02 58.96 -13.99
CA LEU A 371 7.59 58.26 -15.22
C LEU A 371 7.31 56.74 -15.17
#